data_AF-A0A1R0LRV6-F1
#
_entry.id   AF-A0A1R0LRV6-F1
#
_cell.length_a   1.000
_cell.length_b   1.000
_cell.length_c   1.000
_cell.angle_alpha   90.00
_cell.angle_beta   90.00
_cell.angle_gamma   90.00
#
_symmetry.space_group_name_H-M   'P 1'
#
loop_
_entity.id
_entity.type
_entity.pdbx_description
1 polymer ?
#
loop_
_entity_poly.entity_id
_entity_poly.type
_entity_poly.pdbx_seq_one_letter_code
_entity_poly.pdbx_strand_id
1 'polypeptide(L)'
;MTHEPGSPDNLSTLVRDWRRRLTRDRIPELRGSHQATQARSKMVSQEDMARMTGVSSVWYGKFERGVAAQYSEDFLNRVSCALRLDEAERKLLFLHAVGWEPTSPANCQETGITDGVRRLLELQPWPAYASDTAWDVVYQNREFSEWFPNGLTGQNIAKEVFTSDTGRRIRFHRWEQEWAGPMLAQMRMAQARHPENLRLSAVVDEILETSACARRLWSRHQVVEHANGNRRELFLAGQETPTTIEIVMTSPLGNGGLRLVSLIPVQLYEGSR
;
A
#
# COMPACT_ATOMS: atom_id res chain seq x y z
N MET A 1 21.49 16.61 -23.86
CA MET A 1 21.51 17.65 -22.82
C MET A 1 22.43 17.19 -21.72
N THR A 2 23.56 17.88 -21.59
CA THR A 2 24.61 17.63 -20.60
C THR A 2 24.14 18.08 -19.22
N HIS A 3 24.05 17.16 -18.27
CA HIS A 3 23.81 17.48 -16.86
C HIS A 3 25.02 18.27 -16.32
N GLU A 4 24.79 19.50 -15.87
CA GLU A 4 25.81 20.30 -15.18
C GLU A 4 26.23 19.63 -13.86
N PRO A 5 27.55 19.52 -13.58
CA PRO A 5 28.07 19.02 -12.32
C PRO A 5 28.00 20.14 -11.27
N GLY A 6 26.84 20.33 -10.65
CA GLY A 6 26.71 21.39 -9.62
C GLY A 6 25.39 21.54 -8.90
N SER A 7 24.30 20.84 -9.29
CA SER A 7 23.07 20.89 -8.49
C SER A 7 23.23 20.05 -7.21
N PRO A 8 23.00 20.62 -6.01
CA PRO A 8 23.05 19.89 -4.74
C PRO A 8 22.07 18.69 -4.71
N ASP A 9 21.01 18.75 -5.52
CA ASP A 9 20.01 17.70 -5.71
C ASP A 9 20.34 16.81 -6.94
N ASN A 10 21.55 16.24 -6.98
CA ASN A 10 21.89 15.22 -7.97
C ASN A 10 21.85 13.83 -7.31
N LEU A 11 21.41 12.81 -8.05
CA LEU A 11 21.28 11.40 -7.64
C LEU A 11 22.44 10.91 -6.76
N SER A 12 23.67 11.30 -7.10
CA SER A 12 24.87 10.91 -6.35
C SER A 12 24.92 11.44 -4.91
N THR A 13 24.43 12.66 -4.66
CA THR A 13 24.39 13.26 -3.34
C THR A 13 23.35 12.57 -2.48
N LEU A 14 22.13 12.42 -3.02
CA LEU A 14 21.01 11.76 -2.35
C LEU A 14 21.36 10.33 -1.93
N VAL A 15 21.85 9.49 -2.85
CA VAL A 15 22.19 8.09 -2.58
C VAL A 15 23.30 7.97 -1.52
N ARG A 16 24.30 8.88 -1.54
CA ARG A 16 25.35 8.90 -0.52
C ARG A 16 24.80 9.30 0.84
N ASP A 17 23.95 10.31 0.90
CA ASP A 17 23.33 10.77 2.14
C ASP A 17 22.44 9.70 2.75
N TRP A 18 21.59 9.06 1.96
CA TRP A 18 20.76 7.94 2.40
C TRP A 18 21.62 6.78 2.93
N ARG A 19 22.68 6.38 2.20
CA ARG A 19 23.58 5.31 2.67
C ARG A 19 24.28 5.67 3.98
N ARG A 20 24.68 6.94 4.17
CA ARG A 20 25.34 7.40 5.40
C ARG A 20 24.46 7.31 6.64
N ARG A 21 23.13 7.35 6.49
CA ARG A 21 22.17 7.17 7.61
C ARG A 21 22.11 5.73 8.11
N LEU A 22 22.56 4.76 7.31
CA LEU A 22 22.48 3.36 7.64
C LEU A 22 23.66 2.90 8.50
N THR A 23 23.33 2.09 9.50
CA THR A 23 24.32 1.41 10.33
C THR A 23 24.19 -0.10 10.15
N ARG A 24 25.34 -0.78 10.02
CA ARG A 24 25.41 -2.22 9.71
C ARG A 24 24.71 -3.08 10.76
N ASP A 25 24.74 -2.66 12.02
CA ASP A 25 24.09 -3.35 13.14
C ASP A 25 22.56 -3.38 13.03
N ARG A 26 21.95 -2.45 12.29
CA ARG A 26 20.50 -2.37 12.08
C ARG A 26 20.02 -3.16 10.86
N ILE A 27 20.92 -3.79 10.10
CA ILE A 27 20.59 -4.50 8.86
C ILE A 27 20.81 -6.01 9.05
N PRO A 28 19.73 -6.83 9.16
CA PRO A 28 19.82 -8.27 9.37
C PRO A 28 20.73 -9.01 8.38
N GLU A 29 20.68 -8.64 7.10
CA GLU A 29 21.46 -9.22 6.00
C GLU A 29 22.97 -8.96 6.15
N LEU A 30 23.35 -7.97 6.96
CA LEU A 30 24.75 -7.63 7.26
C LEU A 30 25.19 -8.14 8.65
N ARG A 31 24.28 -8.70 9.46
CA ARG A 31 24.61 -9.32 10.76
C ARG A 31 25.28 -10.68 10.51
N GLY A 32 26.43 -10.91 11.13
CA GLY A 32 27.07 -12.24 11.15
C GLY A 32 27.91 -12.61 9.92
N SER A 33 28.17 -11.72 8.95
CA SER A 33 29.14 -12.00 7.89
C SER A 33 30.56 -11.99 8.46
N HIS A 34 30.99 -13.14 8.99
CA HIS A 34 32.35 -13.39 9.47
C HIS A 34 33.32 -13.55 8.29
N GLN A 35 33.87 -12.44 7.81
CA GLN A 35 35.23 -12.44 7.29
C GLN A 35 36.04 -11.39 8.05
N ALA A 36 37.06 -11.91 8.73
CA ALA A 36 37.89 -11.23 9.69
C ALA A 36 38.76 -10.16 9.04
N THR A 37 38.67 -8.93 9.54
CA THR A 37 39.81 -8.09 9.96
C THR A 37 39.27 -6.83 10.64
N GLN A 38 39.96 -6.44 11.70
CA GLN A 38 39.61 -5.37 12.63
C GLN A 38 39.27 -4.04 11.92
N ALA A 39 38.22 -3.37 12.42
CA ALA A 39 37.87 -1.97 12.16
C ALA A 39 37.26 -1.59 10.78
N ARG A 40 36.40 -2.42 10.17
CA ARG A 40 35.45 -1.88 9.17
C ARG A 40 34.32 -1.10 9.87
N SER A 41 34.12 0.14 9.44
CA SER A 41 33.25 1.13 10.10
C SER A 41 31.84 0.63 10.40
N LYS A 42 31.19 1.15 11.45
CA LYS A 42 29.76 0.91 11.75
C LYS A 42 28.81 1.23 10.58
N MET A 43 29.27 1.98 9.58
CA MET A 43 28.48 2.44 8.43
C MET A 43 28.44 1.40 7.31
N VAL A 44 27.36 1.43 6.54
CA VAL A 44 27.16 0.59 5.35
C VAL A 44 28.08 1.05 4.22
N SER A 45 28.87 0.14 3.66
CA SER A 45 29.77 0.39 2.54
C SER A 45 29.10 0.19 1.17
N GLN A 46 29.75 0.63 0.09
CA GLN A 46 29.30 0.33 -1.27
C GLN A 46 29.28 -1.17 -1.56
N GLU A 47 30.18 -1.94 -0.95
CA GLU A 47 30.24 -3.41 -1.08
C GLU A 47 29.02 -4.07 -0.43
N ASP A 48 28.60 -3.59 0.74
CA ASP A 48 27.37 -4.06 1.38
C ASP A 48 26.14 -3.76 0.54
N MET A 49 26.05 -2.54 0.00
CA MET A 49 24.94 -2.15 -0.86
C MET A 49 24.89 -2.98 -2.14
N ALA A 50 26.03 -3.24 -2.77
CA ALA A 50 26.13 -4.10 -3.94
C ALA A 50 25.60 -5.51 -3.62
N ARG A 51 25.98 -6.06 -2.46
CA ARG A 51 25.47 -7.35 -1.98
C ARG A 51 23.95 -7.33 -1.76
N MET A 52 23.42 -6.31 -1.10
CA MET A 52 21.97 -6.17 -0.83
C MET A 52 21.14 -5.92 -2.10
N THR A 53 21.73 -5.30 -3.13
CA THR A 53 21.05 -4.98 -4.39
C THR A 53 21.31 -5.98 -5.51
N GLY A 54 22.10 -7.02 -5.25
CA GLY A 54 22.37 -8.10 -6.21
C GLY A 54 23.19 -7.68 -7.43
N VAL A 55 24.00 -6.62 -7.34
CA VAL A 55 24.87 -6.13 -8.43
C VAL A 55 26.33 -6.13 -8.00
N SER A 56 27.26 -5.95 -8.94
CA SER A 56 28.69 -5.86 -8.59
C SER A 56 29.02 -4.55 -7.86
N SER A 57 30.03 -4.57 -6.98
CA SER A 57 30.50 -3.38 -6.26
C SER A 57 30.90 -2.23 -7.20
N VAL A 58 31.53 -2.58 -8.34
CA VAL A 58 31.89 -1.61 -9.38
C VAL A 58 30.65 -0.96 -9.99
N TRP A 59 29.61 -1.76 -10.27
CA TRP A 59 28.37 -1.28 -10.87
C TRP A 59 27.60 -0.40 -9.88
N TYR A 60 27.45 -0.83 -8.61
CA TYR A 60 26.84 0.00 -7.57
C TYR A 60 27.60 1.31 -7.35
N GLY A 61 28.94 1.27 -7.36
CA GLY A 61 29.77 2.47 -7.26
C GLY A 61 29.58 3.44 -8.43
N LYS A 62 29.27 2.96 -9.64
CA LYS A 62 28.90 3.82 -10.79
C LYS A 62 27.54 4.48 -10.57
N PHE A 63 26.55 3.71 -10.11
CA PHE A 63 25.23 4.22 -9.74
C PHE A 63 25.33 5.29 -8.64
N GLU A 64 26.05 5.04 -7.54
CA GLU A 64 26.23 6.01 -6.44
C GLU A 64 26.99 7.27 -6.88
N ARG A 65 27.79 7.21 -7.96
CA ARG A 65 28.42 8.39 -8.55
C ARG A 65 27.49 9.18 -9.48
N GLY A 66 26.25 8.72 -9.70
CA GLY A 66 25.32 9.34 -10.64
C GLY A 66 25.75 9.19 -12.09
N VAL A 67 26.53 8.13 -12.42
CA VAL A 67 26.93 7.88 -13.80
C VAL A 67 25.71 7.41 -14.59
N ALA A 68 25.23 8.26 -15.51
CA ALA A 68 24.04 8.01 -16.30
C ALA A 68 24.06 6.61 -16.95
N ALA A 69 22.99 5.86 -16.72
CA ALA A 69 22.72 4.56 -17.31
C ALA A 69 21.20 4.36 -17.37
N GLN A 70 20.74 3.41 -18.18
CA GLN A 70 19.35 2.94 -18.07
C GLN A 70 19.26 2.03 -16.84
N TYR A 71 18.70 2.55 -15.75
CA TYR A 71 18.40 1.76 -14.56
C TYR A 71 17.03 1.10 -14.72
N SER A 72 16.94 -0.19 -14.42
CA SER A 72 15.64 -0.87 -14.39
C SER A 72 14.87 -0.47 -13.12
N GLU A 73 13.53 -0.49 -13.22
CA GLU A 73 12.63 -0.30 -12.07
C GLU A 73 12.96 -1.27 -10.93
N ASP A 74 13.16 -2.53 -11.28
CA ASP A 74 13.52 -3.61 -10.37
C ASP A 74 14.84 -3.34 -9.62
N PHE A 75 15.85 -2.79 -10.31
CA PHE A 75 17.08 -2.37 -9.64
C PHE A 75 16.85 -1.19 -8.67
N LEU A 76 16.11 -0.16 -9.10
CA LEU A 76 15.81 1.00 -8.24
C LEU A 76 14.94 0.62 -7.04
N ASN A 77 14.06 -0.37 -7.19
CA ASN A 77 13.31 -0.96 -6.09
C ASN A 77 14.24 -1.64 -5.10
N ARG A 78 15.15 -2.50 -5.55
CA ARG A 78 16.17 -3.10 -4.67
C ARG A 78 17.04 -2.05 -3.96
N VAL A 79 17.40 -0.97 -4.64
CA VAL A 79 18.13 0.15 -4.01
C VAL A 79 17.28 0.82 -2.94
N SER A 80 16.02 1.14 -3.24
CA SER A 80 15.08 1.75 -2.29
C SER A 80 14.95 0.90 -1.03
N CYS A 81 14.83 -0.41 -1.21
CA CYS A 81 14.79 -1.39 -0.13
C CYS A 81 16.09 -1.44 0.67
N ALA A 82 17.23 -1.55 -0.01
CA ALA A 82 18.53 -1.64 0.63
C ALA A 82 18.87 -0.35 1.41
N LEU A 83 18.45 0.79 0.89
CA LEU A 83 18.59 2.09 1.54
C LEU A 83 17.53 2.37 2.60
N ARG A 84 16.51 1.50 2.74
CA ARG A 84 15.36 1.67 3.64
C ARG A 84 14.68 3.03 3.44
N LEU A 85 14.58 3.47 2.19
CA LEU A 85 13.95 4.73 1.82
C LEU A 85 12.46 4.70 2.19
N ASP A 86 11.95 5.84 2.64
CA ASP A 86 10.51 6.06 2.61
C ASP A 86 10.00 6.30 1.18
N GLU A 87 8.67 6.34 1.02
CA GLU A 87 8.06 6.49 -0.31
C GLU A 87 8.42 7.82 -0.97
N ALA A 88 8.62 8.90 -0.20
CA ALA A 88 9.01 10.20 -0.75
C ALA A 88 10.44 10.17 -1.26
N GLU A 89 11.36 9.60 -0.48
CA GLU A 89 12.74 9.38 -0.86
C GLU A 89 12.86 8.43 -2.06
N ARG A 90 12.03 7.39 -2.11
CA ARG A 90 11.93 6.49 -3.26
C ARG A 90 11.45 7.21 -4.52
N LYS A 91 10.39 8.01 -4.44
CA LYS A 91 9.94 8.82 -5.59
C LYS A 91 11.04 9.75 -6.07
N LEU A 92 11.73 10.41 -5.13
CA LEU A 92 12.85 11.28 -5.45
C LEU A 92 14.00 10.50 -6.12
N LEU A 93 14.34 9.30 -5.63
CA LEU A 93 15.31 8.41 -6.27
C LEU A 93 14.94 8.14 -7.73
N PHE A 94 13.69 7.77 -8.00
CA PHE A 94 13.19 7.44 -9.33
C PHE A 94 13.17 8.66 -10.26
N LEU A 95 12.68 9.82 -9.78
CA LEU A 95 12.68 11.06 -10.55
C LEU A 95 14.09 11.49 -10.96
N HIS A 96 15.09 11.38 -10.08
CA HIS A 96 16.48 11.69 -10.41
C HIS A 96 17.19 10.61 -11.23
N ALA A 97 16.81 9.34 -11.10
CA ALA A 97 17.47 8.24 -11.79
C ALA A 97 16.94 8.01 -13.21
N VAL A 98 15.62 8.14 -13.41
CA VAL A 98 14.94 7.76 -14.66
C VAL A 98 13.87 8.75 -15.13
N GLY A 99 13.53 9.77 -14.33
CA GLY A 99 12.65 10.87 -14.74
C GLY A 99 11.15 10.59 -14.64
N TRP A 100 10.74 9.49 -14.00
CA TRP A 100 9.34 9.12 -13.79
C TRP A 100 9.16 8.48 -12.40
N GLU A 101 7.95 8.54 -11.85
CA GLU A 101 7.63 7.96 -10.53
C GLU A 101 7.44 6.43 -10.60
N PRO A 102 7.85 5.68 -9.56
CA PRO A 102 7.70 4.23 -9.53
C PRO A 102 6.25 3.79 -9.76
N THR A 103 6.06 2.69 -10.47
CA THR A 103 4.71 2.19 -10.81
C THR A 103 4.17 1.19 -9.79
N SER A 104 5.08 0.50 -9.08
CA SER A 104 4.77 -0.48 -8.03
C SER A 104 5.03 0.08 -6.61
N PRO A 105 4.41 -0.44 -5.54
CA PRO A 105 4.80 -0.15 -4.17
C PRO A 105 6.16 -0.77 -3.79
N ALA A 106 6.87 -0.18 -2.84
CA ALA A 106 8.10 -0.78 -2.31
C ALA A 106 7.77 -1.98 -1.43
N ASN A 107 8.14 -3.19 -1.86
CA ASN A 107 7.90 -4.46 -1.12
C ASN A 107 8.68 -4.61 0.20
N CYS A 108 9.30 -3.54 0.72
CA CYS A 108 10.36 -3.60 1.74
C CYS A 108 10.13 -2.74 2.97
N GLN A 109 9.19 -1.80 2.91
CA GLN A 109 8.64 -1.22 4.13
C GLN A 109 7.48 -2.11 4.55
N GLU A 110 7.61 -2.73 5.73
CA GLU A 110 6.44 -3.21 6.47
C GLU A 110 5.38 -2.12 6.35
N THR A 111 4.18 -2.50 5.92
CA THR A 111 3.01 -1.64 5.76
C THR A 111 2.53 -1.15 7.14
N GLY A 112 3.40 -0.45 7.85
CA GLY A 112 3.19 0.09 9.17
C GLY A 112 2.42 1.38 9.04
N ILE A 113 1.14 1.34 9.41
CA ILE A 113 0.37 2.53 9.72
C ILE A 113 1.18 3.39 10.72
N THR A 114 1.46 4.65 10.38
CA THR A 114 2.16 5.55 11.29
C THR A 114 1.27 5.89 12.49
N ASP A 115 1.86 6.27 13.62
CA ASP A 115 1.08 6.66 14.81
C ASP A 115 0.14 7.84 14.53
N GLY A 116 0.53 8.76 13.65
CA GLY A 116 -0.32 9.88 13.22
C GLY A 116 -1.56 9.40 12.45
N VAL A 117 -1.40 8.45 11.53
CA VAL A 117 -2.53 7.87 10.78
C VAL A 117 -3.42 7.03 11.70
N ARG A 118 -2.82 6.27 12.63
CA ARG A 118 -3.58 5.54 13.66
C ARG A 118 -4.43 6.50 14.49
N ARG A 119 -3.82 7.60 14.97
CA ARG A 119 -4.52 8.61 15.77
C ARG A 119 -5.63 9.29 14.99
N LEU A 120 -5.43 9.57 13.70
CA LEU A 120 -6.45 10.13 12.82
C LEU A 120 -7.68 9.22 12.71
N LEU A 121 -7.47 7.91 12.54
CA LEU A 121 -8.57 6.92 12.47
C LEU A 121 -9.31 6.80 13.81
N GLU A 122 -8.58 6.76 14.93
CA GLU A 122 -9.15 6.73 16.28
C GLU A 122 -9.97 7.98 16.66
N LEU A 123 -9.78 9.10 15.96
CA LEU A 123 -10.56 10.31 16.19
C LEU A 123 -11.82 10.40 15.33
N GLN A 124 -12.02 9.47 14.38
CA GLN A 124 -13.23 9.45 13.57
C GLN A 124 -14.42 9.01 14.41
N PRO A 125 -15.55 9.75 14.43
CA PRO A 125 -16.75 9.35 15.15
C PRO A 125 -17.56 8.27 14.40
N TRP A 126 -17.05 7.78 13.27
CA TRP A 126 -17.65 6.75 12.42
C TRP A 126 -16.68 5.59 12.24
N PRO A 127 -17.17 4.40 11.86
CA PRO A 127 -16.32 3.29 11.46
C PRO A 127 -15.28 3.70 10.41
N ALA A 128 -14.02 3.51 10.76
CA ALA A 128 -12.90 3.81 9.90
C ALA A 128 -11.82 2.73 10.02
N TYR A 129 -11.17 2.43 8.91
CA TYR A 129 -10.12 1.43 8.87
C TYR A 129 -9.05 1.78 7.84
N ALA A 130 -7.88 1.18 7.99
CA ALA A 130 -6.81 1.19 7.01
C ALA A 130 -6.66 -0.20 6.38
N SER A 131 -6.55 -0.26 5.07
CA SER A 131 -6.20 -1.49 4.34
C SER A 131 -5.09 -1.26 3.33
N ASP A 132 -4.38 -2.33 2.98
CA ASP A 132 -3.35 -2.30 1.95
C ASP A 132 -3.94 -2.39 0.52
N THR A 133 -3.07 -2.49 -0.49
CA THR A 133 -3.45 -2.65 -1.90
C THR A 133 -4.18 -3.96 -2.19
N ALA A 134 -4.02 -4.97 -1.34
CA ALA A 134 -4.67 -6.28 -1.47
C ALA A 134 -5.98 -6.38 -0.68
N TRP A 135 -6.47 -5.28 -0.07
CA TRP A 135 -7.64 -5.23 0.81
C TRP A 135 -7.44 -5.93 2.17
N ASP A 136 -6.21 -6.21 2.59
CA ASP A 136 -5.93 -6.68 3.94
C ASP A 136 -6.03 -5.51 4.93
N VAL A 137 -6.83 -5.67 5.98
CA VAL A 137 -7.05 -4.62 6.98
C VAL A 137 -5.85 -4.58 7.93
N VAL A 138 -5.14 -3.47 7.90
CA VAL A 138 -3.96 -3.17 8.71
C VAL A 138 -4.36 -2.60 10.07
N TYR A 139 -5.43 -1.82 10.12
CA TYR A 139 -5.93 -1.18 11.33
C TYR A 139 -7.42 -0.88 11.22
N GLN A 140 -8.13 -0.86 12.34
CA GLN A 140 -9.50 -0.36 12.43
C GLN A 140 -9.66 0.45 13.72
N ASN A 141 -10.53 1.46 13.69
CA ASN A 141 -10.89 2.18 14.90
C ASN A 141 -11.90 1.40 15.76
N ARG A 142 -12.17 1.92 16.95
CA ARG A 142 -13.11 1.31 17.90
C ARG A 142 -14.52 1.20 17.33
N GLU A 143 -14.99 2.25 16.66
CA GLU A 143 -16.32 2.41 16.07
C GLU A 143 -16.59 1.33 15.01
N PHE A 144 -15.54 0.88 14.31
CA PHE A 144 -15.64 -0.21 13.35
C PHE A 144 -16.17 -1.51 13.98
N SER A 145 -15.75 -1.81 15.20
CA SER A 145 -16.19 -3.00 15.93
C SER A 145 -17.68 -2.95 16.30
N GLU A 146 -18.30 -1.78 16.36
CA GLU A 146 -19.74 -1.67 16.65
C GLU A 146 -20.59 -2.12 15.45
N TRP A 147 -20.15 -1.81 14.24
CA TRP A 147 -20.85 -2.21 13.01
C TRP A 147 -20.44 -3.62 12.56
N PHE A 148 -19.21 -4.01 12.87
CA PHE A 148 -18.62 -5.30 12.53
C PHE A 148 -18.08 -5.99 13.82
N PRO A 149 -18.95 -6.64 14.62
CA PRO A 149 -18.62 -7.16 15.96
C PRO A 149 -17.44 -8.12 16.05
N ASN A 150 -17.13 -8.85 14.98
CA ASN A 150 -15.99 -9.78 14.95
C ASN A 150 -14.66 -9.10 14.62
N GLY A 151 -14.67 -7.79 14.32
CA GLY A 151 -13.52 -7.05 13.81
C GLY A 151 -12.98 -7.65 12.50
N LEU A 152 -12.12 -6.90 11.81
CA LEU A 152 -11.52 -7.33 10.55
C LEU A 152 -10.02 -7.11 10.49
N THR A 153 -9.36 -6.59 11.54
CA THR A 153 -7.90 -6.49 11.60
C THR A 153 -7.23 -7.84 11.30
N GLY A 154 -6.28 -7.85 10.37
CA GLY A 154 -5.61 -9.08 9.91
C GLY A 154 -6.46 -9.97 9.00
N GLN A 155 -7.68 -9.54 8.68
CA GLN A 155 -8.55 -10.18 7.70
C GLN A 155 -8.61 -9.32 6.43
N ASN A 156 -9.13 -9.91 5.36
CA ASN A 156 -9.30 -9.23 4.09
C ASN A 156 -10.74 -8.74 3.94
N ILE A 157 -10.95 -7.42 3.88
CA ILE A 157 -12.30 -6.84 3.79
C ILE A 157 -13.02 -7.25 2.49
N ALA A 158 -12.29 -7.49 1.39
CA ALA A 158 -12.92 -7.96 0.16
C ALA A 158 -13.46 -9.39 0.33
N LYS A 159 -12.66 -10.31 0.88
CA LYS A 159 -13.12 -11.68 1.17
C LYS A 159 -14.35 -11.69 2.07
N GLU A 160 -14.42 -10.79 3.04
CA GLU A 160 -15.56 -10.65 3.93
C GLU A 160 -16.84 -10.18 3.23
N VAL A 161 -16.73 -9.28 2.26
CA VAL A 161 -17.86 -8.89 1.41
C VAL A 161 -18.35 -10.07 0.55
N PHE A 162 -17.46 -10.97 0.15
CA PHE A 162 -17.77 -12.13 -0.69
C PHE A 162 -18.03 -13.43 0.07
N THR A 163 -17.97 -13.41 1.40
CA THR A 163 -18.13 -14.62 2.22
C THR A 163 -19.50 -15.26 2.01
N SER A 164 -19.53 -16.59 2.02
CA SER A 164 -20.75 -17.38 1.85
C SER A 164 -21.63 -17.39 3.11
N ASP A 165 -21.11 -16.92 4.25
CA ASP A 165 -21.91 -16.74 5.47
C ASP A 165 -23.01 -15.69 5.22
N THR A 166 -24.23 -16.19 5.10
CA THR A 166 -25.40 -15.40 4.73
C THR A 166 -25.66 -14.31 5.76
N GLY A 167 -25.32 -14.53 7.04
CA GLY A 167 -25.50 -13.55 8.13
C GLY A 167 -24.65 -12.29 7.99
N ARG A 168 -23.45 -12.37 7.39
CA ARG A 168 -22.60 -11.20 7.12
C ARG A 168 -23.00 -10.47 5.85
N ARG A 169 -23.38 -11.23 4.82
CA ARG A 169 -23.77 -10.70 3.50
C ARG A 169 -25.09 -9.93 3.53
N ILE A 170 -26.06 -10.35 4.35
CA ILE A 170 -27.36 -9.64 4.48
C ILE A 170 -27.22 -8.19 4.93
N ARG A 171 -26.09 -7.81 5.54
CA ARG A 171 -25.83 -6.42 5.93
C ARG A 171 -25.63 -5.49 4.74
N PHE A 172 -25.19 -6.00 3.60
CA PHE A 172 -24.97 -5.19 2.40
C PHE A 172 -26.25 -5.10 1.58
N HIS A 173 -26.98 -3.98 1.68
CA HIS A 173 -28.19 -3.78 0.89
C HIS A 173 -27.85 -3.76 -0.61
N ARG A 174 -28.68 -4.41 -1.44
CA ARG A 174 -28.41 -4.58 -2.90
C ARG A 174 -26.97 -5.04 -3.18
N TRP A 175 -26.48 -5.97 -2.37
CA TRP A 175 -25.09 -6.44 -2.33
C TRP A 175 -24.47 -6.64 -3.72
N GLU A 176 -25.16 -7.29 -4.65
CA GLU A 176 -24.59 -7.59 -5.97
C GLU A 176 -24.27 -6.32 -6.76
N GLN A 177 -25.19 -5.36 -6.78
CA GLN A 177 -25.11 -4.13 -7.57
C GLN A 177 -24.25 -3.06 -6.88
N GLU A 178 -24.50 -2.82 -5.59
CA GLU A 178 -23.91 -1.68 -4.87
C GLU A 178 -22.56 -2.01 -4.24
N TRP A 179 -22.28 -3.29 -3.96
CA TRP A 179 -21.08 -3.70 -3.22
C TRP A 179 -20.14 -4.57 -4.04
N ALA A 180 -20.62 -5.72 -4.52
CA ALA A 180 -19.82 -6.73 -5.19
C ALA A 180 -19.28 -6.25 -6.54
N GLY A 181 -20.15 -5.72 -7.42
CA GLY A 181 -19.76 -5.22 -8.73
C GLY A 181 -18.66 -4.15 -8.68
N PRO A 182 -18.87 -3.04 -7.95
CA PRO A 182 -17.87 -1.99 -7.84
C PRO A 182 -16.57 -2.45 -7.16
N MET A 183 -16.65 -3.32 -6.15
CA MET A 183 -15.44 -3.86 -5.49
C MET A 183 -14.59 -4.70 -6.46
N LEU A 184 -15.22 -5.58 -7.25
CA LEU A 184 -14.50 -6.36 -8.27
C LEU A 184 -13.91 -5.47 -9.36
N ALA A 185 -14.61 -4.41 -9.77
CA ALA A 185 -14.06 -3.45 -10.71
C ALA A 185 -12.79 -2.77 -10.17
N GLN A 186 -12.80 -2.35 -8.90
CA GLN A 186 -11.63 -1.76 -8.24
C GLN A 186 -10.47 -2.76 -8.13
N MET A 187 -10.75 -4.01 -7.74
CA MET A 187 -9.71 -5.05 -7.63
C MET A 187 -9.07 -5.35 -9.00
N ARG A 188 -9.86 -5.35 -10.08
CA ARG A 188 -9.33 -5.49 -11.45
C ARG A 188 -8.41 -4.34 -11.82
N MET A 189 -8.81 -3.10 -11.54
CA MET A 189 -7.95 -1.93 -11.79
C MET A 189 -6.67 -2.00 -10.96
N ALA A 190 -6.76 -2.46 -9.70
CA ALA A 190 -5.59 -2.65 -8.85
C ALA A 190 -4.66 -3.75 -9.39
N GLN A 191 -5.18 -4.88 -9.89
CA GLN A 191 -4.36 -5.92 -10.53
C GLN A 191 -3.67 -5.39 -11.80
N ALA A 192 -4.34 -4.55 -12.59
CA ALA A 192 -3.74 -3.93 -13.76
C ALA A 192 -2.65 -2.91 -13.40
N ARG A 193 -2.79 -2.19 -12.28
CA ARG A 193 -1.79 -1.24 -11.77
C ARG A 193 -0.60 -1.92 -11.09
N HIS A 194 -0.82 -3.06 -10.44
CA HIS A 194 0.18 -3.77 -9.64
C HIS A 194 0.20 -5.27 -10.00
N PRO A 195 0.59 -5.64 -11.24
CA PRO A 195 0.58 -7.04 -11.70
C PRO A 195 1.51 -7.96 -10.88
N GLU A 196 2.52 -7.40 -10.22
CA GLU A 196 3.46 -8.10 -9.33
C GLU A 196 2.89 -8.42 -7.94
N ASN A 197 1.72 -7.86 -7.58
CA ASN A 197 1.13 -8.08 -6.26
C ASN A 197 0.47 -9.46 -6.16
N LEU A 198 1.27 -10.46 -5.79
CA LEU A 198 0.83 -11.84 -5.63
C LEU A 198 -0.27 -12.00 -4.57
N ARG A 199 -0.27 -11.17 -3.52
CA ARG A 199 -1.27 -11.22 -2.46
C ARG A 199 -2.65 -10.80 -3.00
N LEU A 200 -2.71 -9.72 -3.77
CA LEU A 200 -3.94 -9.27 -4.43
C LEU A 200 -4.47 -10.34 -5.40
N SER A 201 -3.59 -10.93 -6.21
CA SER A 201 -3.98 -12.01 -7.13
C SER A 201 -4.58 -13.20 -6.39
N ALA A 202 -3.94 -13.67 -5.31
CA ALA A 202 -4.46 -14.76 -4.50
C ALA A 202 -5.84 -14.45 -3.88
N VAL A 203 -6.06 -13.22 -3.42
CA VAL A 203 -7.37 -12.79 -2.89
C VAL A 203 -8.45 -12.83 -3.97
N VAL A 204 -8.15 -12.32 -5.17
CA VAL A 204 -9.10 -12.34 -6.29
C VAL A 204 -9.44 -13.77 -6.67
N ASP A 205 -8.44 -14.64 -6.82
CA ASP A 205 -8.63 -16.04 -7.19
C ASP A 205 -9.53 -16.76 -6.16
N GLU A 206 -9.27 -16.58 -4.86
CA GLU A 206 -10.08 -17.19 -3.81
C GLU A 206 -11.54 -16.69 -3.81
N ILE A 207 -11.77 -15.40 -4.06
CA ILE A 207 -13.12 -14.84 -4.21
C ILE A 207 -13.83 -15.45 -5.42
N LEU A 208 -13.12 -15.60 -6.55
CA LEU A 208 -13.67 -16.20 -7.77
C LEU A 208 -13.93 -17.70 -7.61
N GLU A 209 -13.13 -18.43 -6.84
CA GLU A 209 -13.37 -19.84 -6.54
C GLU A 209 -14.62 -20.03 -5.68
N THR A 210 -14.78 -19.19 -4.66
CA THR A 210 -15.81 -19.35 -3.63
C THR A 210 -17.16 -18.70 -3.97
N SER A 211 -17.20 -17.72 -4.88
CA SER A 211 -18.43 -16.97 -5.20
C SER A 211 -18.83 -17.07 -6.68
N ALA A 212 -19.90 -17.81 -6.96
CA ALA A 212 -20.49 -17.90 -8.31
C ALA A 212 -20.96 -16.53 -8.84
N CYS A 213 -21.43 -15.65 -7.94
CA CYS A 213 -21.76 -14.28 -8.29
C CYS A 213 -20.51 -13.51 -8.73
N ALA A 214 -19.41 -13.62 -7.98
CA ALA A 214 -18.17 -12.95 -8.33
C ALA A 214 -17.65 -13.39 -9.71
N ARG A 215 -17.68 -14.70 -10.02
CA ARG A 215 -17.31 -15.20 -11.37
C ARG A 215 -18.14 -14.57 -12.48
N ARG A 216 -19.46 -14.49 -12.28
CA ARG A 216 -20.37 -13.88 -13.27
C ARG A 216 -20.11 -12.38 -13.44
N LEU A 217 -19.86 -11.64 -12.37
CA LEU A 217 -19.56 -10.22 -12.44
C LEU A 217 -18.18 -9.98 -13.06
N TRP A 218 -17.19 -10.80 -12.70
CA TRP A 218 -15.84 -10.72 -13.21
C TRP A 218 -15.77 -10.98 -14.72
N SER A 219 -16.53 -11.94 -15.27
CA SER A 219 -16.53 -12.19 -16.71
C SER A 219 -17.12 -11.06 -17.55
N ARG A 220 -17.91 -10.16 -16.94
CA ARG A 220 -18.53 -9.01 -17.63
C ARG A 220 -17.58 -7.83 -17.84
N HIS A 221 -16.37 -7.86 -17.27
CA HIS A 221 -15.34 -6.83 -17.45
C HIS A 221 -15.85 -5.40 -17.17
N GLN A 222 -16.84 -5.23 -16.29
CA GLN A 222 -17.32 -3.92 -15.92
C GLN A 222 -16.23 -3.15 -15.16
N VAL A 223 -15.98 -1.93 -15.60
CA VAL A 223 -15.12 -0.97 -14.91
C VAL A 223 -16.00 0.15 -14.40
N VAL A 224 -16.00 0.34 -13.09
CA VAL A 224 -16.69 1.44 -12.43
C VAL A 224 -15.63 2.24 -11.71
N GLU A 225 -15.40 3.47 -12.16
CA GLU A 225 -14.59 4.41 -11.43
C GLU A 225 -15.42 4.94 -10.26
N HIS A 226 -14.94 4.70 -9.03
CA HIS A 226 -15.58 5.28 -7.85
C HIS A 226 -15.29 6.78 -7.83
N ALA A 227 -16.31 7.59 -8.12
CA ALA A 227 -16.26 9.00 -7.76
C ALA A 227 -16.20 9.12 -6.22
N ASN A 228 -15.43 10.08 -5.72
CA ASN A 228 -15.43 10.44 -4.29
C ASN A 228 -16.88 10.64 -3.82
N GLY A 229 -17.25 10.07 -2.66
CA GLY A 229 -18.60 10.19 -2.12
C GLY A 229 -19.60 9.13 -2.61
N ASN A 230 -19.15 7.90 -2.87
CA ASN A 230 -20.03 6.81 -3.26
C ASN A 230 -20.94 6.42 -2.08
N ARG A 231 -22.24 6.70 -2.21
CA ARG A 231 -23.25 6.36 -1.23
C ARG A 231 -23.71 4.93 -1.42
N ARG A 232 -23.79 4.19 -0.31
CA ARG A 232 -24.29 2.82 -0.28
C ARG A 232 -25.20 2.63 0.92
N GLU A 233 -25.95 1.55 0.91
CA GLU A 233 -26.86 1.20 1.99
C GLU A 233 -26.36 -0.04 2.74
N LEU A 234 -26.40 0.03 4.08
CA LEU A 234 -25.95 -1.01 4.97
C LEU A 234 -26.94 -1.21 6.12
N PHE A 235 -27.30 -2.47 6.41
CA PHE A 235 -28.06 -2.80 7.62
C PHE A 235 -27.12 -2.88 8.81
N LEU A 236 -27.30 -1.96 9.76
CA LEU A 236 -26.57 -1.96 11.02
C LEU A 236 -27.14 -3.02 11.97
N ALA A 237 -26.31 -3.48 12.91
CA ALA A 237 -26.73 -4.46 13.90
C ALA A 237 -27.97 -3.96 14.66
N GLY A 238 -29.05 -4.75 14.66
CA GLY A 238 -30.29 -4.40 15.34
C GLY A 238 -31.22 -3.43 14.58
N GLN A 239 -30.90 -3.05 13.34
CA GLN A 239 -31.77 -2.22 12.50
C GLN A 239 -32.48 -3.05 11.41
N GLU A 240 -33.76 -2.78 11.19
CA GLU A 240 -34.56 -3.37 10.11
C GLU A 240 -34.54 -2.55 8.82
N THR A 241 -34.17 -1.27 8.90
CA THR A 241 -34.05 -0.37 7.75
C THR A 241 -32.57 -0.14 7.43
N PRO A 242 -32.19 -0.07 6.14
CA PRO A 242 -30.81 0.20 5.78
C PRO A 242 -30.45 1.66 6.09
N THR A 243 -29.25 1.86 6.62
CA THR A 243 -28.65 3.19 6.77
C THR A 243 -27.88 3.53 5.51
N THR A 244 -28.13 4.71 4.93
CA THR A 244 -27.32 5.25 3.83
C THR A 244 -26.01 5.79 4.39
N ILE A 245 -24.90 5.29 3.87
CA ILE A 245 -23.55 5.69 4.22
C ILE A 245 -22.85 6.26 3.01
N GLU A 246 -21.98 7.24 3.22
CA GLU A 246 -21.02 7.72 2.25
C GLU A 246 -19.66 7.08 2.54
N ILE A 247 -19.09 6.43 1.52
CA ILE A 247 -17.78 5.80 1.63
C ILE A 247 -16.73 6.78 1.13
N VAL A 248 -15.92 7.28 2.06
CA VAL A 248 -14.79 8.17 1.77
C VAL A 248 -13.51 7.37 1.81
N MET A 249 -12.74 7.42 0.73
CA MET A 249 -11.44 6.76 0.60
C MET A 249 -10.37 7.80 0.39
N THR A 250 -9.29 7.70 1.15
CA THR A 250 -8.11 8.55 1.00
C THR A 250 -6.85 7.70 1.13
N SER A 251 -5.73 8.18 0.60
CA SER A 251 -4.43 7.54 0.75
C SER A 251 -3.42 8.56 1.27
N PRO A 252 -2.57 8.21 2.26
CA PRO A 252 -1.48 9.09 2.67
C PRO A 252 -0.52 9.34 1.51
N LEU A 253 -0.08 10.58 1.33
CA LEU A 253 0.83 10.97 0.24
C LEU A 253 2.13 10.13 0.20
N GLY A 254 2.64 9.72 1.37
CA GLY A 254 3.83 8.88 1.53
C GLY A 254 3.57 7.39 1.67
N ASN A 255 2.35 6.91 1.47
CA ASN A 255 2.05 5.48 1.44
C ASN A 255 0.84 5.25 0.54
N GLY A 256 1.06 5.31 -0.78
CA GLY A 256 0.00 5.10 -1.77
C GLY A 256 -0.58 3.69 -1.75
N GLY A 257 0.11 2.73 -1.13
CA GLY A 257 -0.39 1.39 -0.92
C GLY A 257 -1.39 1.28 0.25
N LEU A 258 -1.42 2.26 1.16
CA LEU A 258 -2.36 2.32 2.26
C LEU A 258 -3.60 3.12 1.86
N ARG A 259 -4.77 2.57 2.15
CA ARG A 259 -6.06 3.23 1.99
C ARG A 259 -6.73 3.39 3.33
N LEU A 260 -7.12 4.62 3.63
CA LEU A 260 -7.95 4.96 4.77
C LEU A 260 -9.38 5.06 4.28
N VAL A 261 -10.27 4.27 4.88
CA VAL A 261 -11.67 4.19 4.50
C VAL A 261 -12.51 4.61 5.70
N SER A 262 -13.45 5.54 5.48
CA SER A 262 -14.44 5.96 6.48
C SER A 262 -15.84 5.69 5.95
N LEU A 263 -16.71 5.14 6.80
CA LEU A 263 -18.11 4.87 6.50
C LEU A 263 -18.99 5.89 7.23
N ILE A 264 -19.43 6.94 6.54
CA ILE A 264 -20.06 8.12 7.15
C ILE A 264 -21.58 8.06 6.94
N PRO A 265 -22.42 7.94 7.98
CA PRO A 265 -23.88 8.00 7.82
C PRO A 265 -24.35 9.33 7.22
N VAL A 266 -25.20 9.30 6.19
CA VAL A 266 -25.67 10.51 5.48
C VAL A 266 -26.69 11.31 6.30
N GLN A 267 -27.48 10.64 7.16
CA GLN A 267 -28.58 11.27 7.91
C GLN A 267 -28.14 12.25 9.01
N LEU A 268 -26.86 12.30 9.37
CA LEU A 268 -26.35 13.20 10.42
C LEU A 268 -25.94 14.59 9.92
N TYR A 269 -25.95 14.85 8.61
CA TYR A 269 -25.60 16.17 8.06
C TYR A 269 -26.75 17.20 8.11
N GLU A 270 -28.00 16.76 8.27
CA GLU A 270 -29.16 17.66 8.19
C GLU A 270 -29.51 18.35 9.53
N GLY A 271 -28.82 18.02 10.63
CA GLY A 271 -29.08 18.58 11.96
C GLY A 271 -28.15 19.70 12.45
N SER A 272 -27.19 20.14 11.62
CA SER A 272 -26.14 21.11 12.05
C SER A 272 -26.06 22.35 11.14
N ARG A 273 -27.20 22.99 10.88
CA ARG A 273 -27.25 24.34 10.32
C ARG A 273 -28.05 25.27 11.21
#